data_AF-A0A2E1IZD8-F1
#
_entry.id   AF-A0A2E1IZD8-F1
#
_cell.length_a   1.000
_cell.length_b   1.000
_cell.length_c   1.000
_cell.angle_alpha   90.00
_cell.angle_beta   90.00
_cell.angle_gamma   90.00
#
_symmetry.space_group_name_H-M   'P 1'
#
loop_
_entity.id
_entity.type
_entity.pdbx_description
1 polymer ?
#
loop_
_entity_poly.entity_id
_entity_poly.type
_entity_poly.pdbx_seq_one_letter_code
_entity_poly.pdbx_strand_id
1 'polypeptide(L)'
;MRESPALKIIELLKFKGANISYHDPYIKNAKKIEYADLSKENLAKADAVLIITDHSNVDYEKVGKYAKLVIDTRNVMASVKNPKAHILRA
;
A
#
# COMPACT_ATOMS: atom_id res chain seq x y z
N MET A 1 -6.85 -10.11 14.35
CA MET A 1 -5.56 -9.44 14.01
C MET A 1 -4.32 -10.23 14.52
N ARG A 2 -4.40 -11.56 14.65
CA ARG A 2 -3.24 -12.45 14.85
C ARG A 2 -3.03 -13.18 13.52
N GLU A 3 -1.80 -13.16 13.01
CA GLU A 3 -1.36 -13.76 11.74
C GLU A 3 -1.88 -13.13 10.43
N SER A 4 -1.94 -11.80 10.34
CA SER A 4 -2.17 -11.17 9.03
C SER A 4 -0.91 -11.32 8.14
N PRO A 5 -1.04 -11.83 6.90
CA PRO A 5 0.04 -11.85 5.92
C PRO A 5 0.71 -10.47 5.74
N ALA A 6 -0.04 -9.38 5.91
CA ALA A 6 0.47 -8.02 5.83
C ALA A 6 1.51 -7.69 6.91
N LEU A 7 1.30 -8.14 8.15
CA LEU A 7 2.27 -7.91 9.22
C LEU A 7 3.58 -8.65 8.93
N LYS A 8 3.50 -9.88 8.42
CA LYS A 8 4.70 -10.66 8.08
C LYS A 8 5.51 -10.01 6.95
N ILE A 9 4.82 -9.51 5.93
CA ILE A 9 5.47 -8.78 4.82
C ILE A 9 6.13 -7.49 5.35
N ILE A 10 5.43 -6.73 6.20
CA ILE A 10 5.99 -5.51 6.81
C ILE A 10 7.25 -5.83 7.63
N GLU A 11 7.23 -6.90 8.44
CA GLU A 11 8.41 -7.34 9.20
C GLU A 11 9.59 -7.69 8.29
N LEU A 12 9.35 -8.43 7.20
CA LEU A 12 10.39 -8.80 6.23
C LEU A 12 10.98 -7.59 5.51
N LEU A 13 10.14 -6.62 5.13
CA LEU A 13 10.59 -5.38 4.50
C LEU A 13 11.39 -4.51 5.47
N LYS A 14 10.92 -4.36 6.71
CA LYS A 14 11.66 -3.66 7.76
C LYS A 14 13.01 -4.33 8.05
N PHE A 15 13.05 -5.66 8.12
CA PHE A 15 14.29 -6.42 8.29
C PHE A 15 15.29 -6.17 7.14
N LYS A 16 14.79 -5.96 5.92
CA LYS A 16 15.60 -5.58 4.75
C LYS A 16 15.98 -4.09 4.69
N GLY A 17 15.62 -3.29 5.71
CA GLY A 17 15.96 -1.88 5.81
C GLY A 17 14.97 -0.92 5.16
N ALA A 18 13.78 -1.36 4.78
CA ALA A 18 12.75 -0.48 4.23
C ALA A 18 12.15 0.43 5.31
N ASN A 19 11.93 1.71 4.98
CA ASN A 19 11.10 2.59 5.77
C ASN A 19 9.62 2.34 5.44
N ILE A 20 8.80 2.02 6.44
CA ILE A 20 7.43 1.54 6.24
C ILE A 20 6.43 2.41 6.98
N SER A 21 5.53 3.01 6.21
CA SER A 21 4.21 3.44 6.65
C SER A 21 3.14 2.51 6.07
N TYR A 22 1.97 2.44 6.70
CA TYR A 22 0.87 1.60 6.23
C TYR A 22 -0.45 2.36 6.18
N HIS A 23 -1.38 1.87 5.36
CA HIS A 23 -2.75 2.35 5.32
C HIS A 23 -3.69 1.15 5.47
N ASP A 24 -4.56 1.18 6.47
CA ASP A 24 -5.67 0.24 6.60
C ASP A 24 -6.89 1.04 7.13
N PRO A 25 -8.01 1.08 6.39
CA PRO A 25 -9.17 1.88 6.78
C PRO A 25 -9.86 1.38 8.05
N TYR A 26 -9.61 0.12 8.44
CA TYR A 26 -10.17 -0.49 9.64
C TYR A 26 -9.19 -0.48 10.82
N ILE A 27 -7.89 -0.31 10.58
CA ILE A 27 -6.85 -0.35 11.61
C ILE A 27 -5.95 0.87 11.51
N LYS A 28 -6.19 1.88 12.34
CA LYS A 28 -5.34 3.09 12.41
C LYS A 28 -4.14 2.97 13.35
N ASN A 29 -4.14 1.98 14.25
CA ASN A 29 -3.09 1.79 15.24
C ASN A 29 -2.52 0.36 15.20
N ALA A 30 -1.76 0.03 14.15
CA ALA A 30 -0.96 -1.19 14.10
C ALA A 30 0.35 -0.97 14.88
N LYS A 31 0.68 -1.90 15.80
CA LYS A 31 1.81 -1.80 16.73
C LYS A 31 3.10 -1.34 16.03
N LYS A 32 3.59 -0.14 16.37
CA LYS A 32 4.90 0.43 15.97
C LYS A 32 5.10 0.57 14.44
N ILE A 33 4.03 0.75 13.67
CA ILE A 33 4.11 1.11 12.26
C ILE A 33 3.36 2.43 12.09
N GLU A 34 3.97 3.37 11.38
CA GLU A 34 3.36 4.68 11.13
C GLU A 34 2.17 4.51 10.18
N TYR A 35 0.99 4.98 10.59
CA TYR A 35 -0.16 5.06 9.71
C TYR A 35 -0.01 6.26 8.78
N ALA A 36 -0.27 6.07 7.49
CA ALA A 36 -0.26 7.12 6.48
C ALA A 36 -1.60 7.17 5.75
N ASP A 37 -2.14 8.39 5.61
CA ASP A 37 -3.26 8.62 4.71
C ASP A 37 -2.81 8.53 3.25
N LEU A 38 -3.75 8.20 2.36
CA LEU A 38 -3.56 8.17 0.90
C LEU A 38 -3.58 9.59 0.29
N SER A 39 -2.84 10.50 0.91
CA SER A 39 -2.63 11.85 0.40
C SER A 39 -1.68 11.82 -0.81
N LYS A 40 -1.80 12.82 -1.68
CA LYS A 40 -0.86 13.01 -2.81
C LYS A 40 0.59 13.03 -2.31
N GLU A 41 0.84 13.70 -1.20
CA GLU A 41 2.19 13.87 -0.65
C GLU A 41 2.78 12.54 -0.19
N ASN A 42 2.04 11.76 0.60
CA ASN A 42 2.52 10.46 1.09
C ASN A 42 2.74 9.46 -0.06
N LEU A 43 1.79 9.40 -1.01
CA LEU A 43 1.89 8.52 -2.17
C LEU A 43 3.05 8.91 -3.11
N ALA A 44 3.30 10.20 -3.30
CA ALA A 44 4.41 10.67 -4.13
C ALA A 44 5.79 10.52 -3.45
N LYS A 45 5.83 10.56 -2.11
CA LYS A 45 7.05 10.32 -1.32
C LYS A 45 7.46 8.85 -1.34
N ALA A 46 6.51 7.92 -1.33
CA ALA A 46 6.79 6.49 -1.37
C ALA A 46 7.49 6.09 -2.68
N ASP A 47 8.53 5.26 -2.57
CA ASP A 47 9.20 4.66 -3.74
C ASP A 47 8.33 3.56 -4.36
N ALA A 48 7.60 2.82 -3.52
CA ALA A 48 6.65 1.80 -3.95
C ALA A 48 5.46 1.71 -2.98
N VAL A 49 4.27 1.42 -3.52
CA VAL A 49 3.06 1.08 -2.77
C VAL A 49 2.74 -0.39 -3.00
N LEU A 50 2.63 -1.18 -1.93
CA LEU A 50 2.31 -2.60 -2.00
C LEU A 50 0.88 -2.85 -1.53
N ILE A 51 0.05 -3.42 -2.41
CA ILE A 51 -1.33 -3.79 -2.08
C ILE A 51 -1.32 -5.22 -1.55
N ILE A 52 -1.51 -5.37 -0.25
CA ILE A 52 -1.51 -6.67 0.44
C ILE A 52 -2.92 -7.15 0.77
N THR A 53 -3.86 -6.23 0.97
CA THR A 53 -5.26 -6.54 1.26
C THR A 53 -6.13 -5.70 0.34
N ASP A 54 -7.10 -6.34 -0.31
CA ASP A 54 -8.11 -5.64 -1.09
C ASP A 54 -9.25 -5.19 -0.17
N HIS A 55 -9.20 -3.92 0.26
CA HIS A 55 -10.29 -3.29 0.97
C HIS A 55 -11.12 -2.46 -0.01
N SER A 56 -12.43 -2.74 -0.10
CA SER A 56 -13.33 -2.10 -1.06
C SER A 56 -13.53 -0.60 -0.84
N ASN A 57 -13.18 -0.08 0.33
CA ASN A 57 -13.26 1.33 0.71
C ASN A 57 -11.93 2.09 0.56
N VAL A 58 -10.91 1.47 -0.03
CA VAL A 58 -9.65 2.14 -0.40
C VAL A 58 -9.81 2.85 -1.75
N ASP A 59 -9.36 4.10 -1.81
CA ASP A 59 -9.35 4.91 -3.02
C ASP A 59 -8.14 4.54 -3.91
N TYR A 60 -8.24 3.43 -4.64
CA TYR A 60 -7.20 2.95 -5.55
C TYR A 60 -6.98 3.88 -6.75
N GLU A 61 -7.95 4.72 -7.10
CA GLU A 61 -7.79 5.77 -8.11
C GLU A 61 -6.73 6.80 -7.65
N LYS A 62 -6.76 7.23 -6.38
CA LYS A 62 -5.68 8.06 -5.82
C LYS A 62 -4.33 7.36 -5.82
N VAL A 63 -4.30 6.07 -5.46
CA VAL A 63 -3.06 5.26 -5.48
C VAL A 63 -2.47 5.23 -6.89
N GLY A 64 -3.28 4.85 -7.90
CA GLY A 64 -2.85 4.81 -9.29
C GLY A 64 -2.49 6.17 -9.87
N LYS A 65 -3.06 7.27 -9.35
CA LYS A 65 -2.79 8.63 -9.83
C LYS A 65 -1.51 9.25 -9.26
N TYR A 66 -1.18 8.97 -8.00
CA TYR A 66 -0.12 9.67 -7.28
C TYR A 66 1.09 8.82 -6.88
N ALA A 67 0.96 7.49 -6.83
CA ALA A 67 2.11 6.62 -6.58
C ALA A 67 3.05 6.57 -7.79
N LYS A 68 4.33 6.29 -7.54
CA LYS A 68 5.33 6.04 -8.60
C LYS A 68 5.24 4.61 -9.13
N LEU A 69 5.25 3.65 -8.20
CA LEU A 69 5.17 2.22 -8.44
C LEU A 69 4.11 1.61 -7.52
N VAL A 70 3.25 0.77 -8.09
CA VAL A 70 2.30 -0.06 -7.35
C VAL A 70 2.61 -1.52 -7.61
N ILE A 71 2.86 -2.28 -6.54
CA ILE A 71 2.97 -3.73 -6.57
C ILE A 71 1.63 -4.29 -6.11
N ASP A 72 0.93 -4.94 -7.02
CA ASP A 72 -0.44 -5.39 -6.81
C ASP A 72 -0.51 -6.92 -6.71
N THR A 73 -0.64 -7.41 -5.47
CA THR A 73 -0.80 -8.85 -5.17
C THR A 73 -2.25 -9.30 -5.14
N ARG A 74 -3.18 -8.39 -5.47
CA ARG A 74 -4.63 -8.57 -5.38
C ARG A 74 -5.36 -8.32 -6.69
N ASN A 75 -4.65 -7.86 -7.72
CA ASN A 75 -5.19 -7.53 -9.02
C ASN A 75 -6.30 -6.45 -8.97
N VAL A 76 -6.27 -5.57 -7.96
CA VAL A 76 -7.24 -4.47 -7.81
C VAL A 76 -6.98 -3.35 -8.81
N MET A 77 -5.73 -3.13 -9.18
CA MET A 77 -5.32 -2.08 -10.13
C MET A 77 -5.81 -2.37 -11.55
N ALA A 78 -6.22 -3.60 -11.85
CA ALA A 78 -6.88 -3.93 -13.12
C ALA A 78 -8.23 -3.21 -13.32
N SER A 79 -8.85 -2.73 -12.22
CA SER A 79 -10.11 -1.97 -12.26
C SER A 79 -9.90 -0.45 -12.38
N VAL A 80 -8.67 0.03 -12.13
CA VAL A 80 -8.33 1.45 -12.14
C VAL A 80 -8.10 1.92 -13.57
N LYS A 81 -8.77 3.00 -13.98
CA LYS A 81 -8.69 3.50 -15.36
C LYS A 81 -7.52 4.47 -15.52
N ASN A 82 -6.64 4.19 -16.49
CA ASN A 82 -5.51 5.05 -16.85
C ASN A 82 -4.62 5.45 -15.65
N PRO A 83 -4.11 4.48 -14.85
CA PRO A 83 -3.20 4.81 -13.76
C PRO A 83 -1.95 5.49 -14.32
N LYS A 84 -1.44 6.47 -13.57
CA LYS A 84 -0.15 7.13 -13.86
C LYS A 84 1.03 6.36 -13.28
N ALA A 85 0.79 5.62 -12.20
CA ALA A 85 1.78 4.77 -11.57
C ALA A 85 2.19 3.62 -12.49
N HIS A 86 3.45 3.19 -12.40
CA HIS A 86 3.86 1.90 -12.97
C HIS A 86 3.23 0.77 -12.15
N ILE A 87 2.50 -0.12 -12.79
CA ILE A 87 1.79 -1.22 -12.11
C ILE A 87 2.53 -2.53 -12.38
N LEU A 88 2.98 -3.18 -11.30
CA LEU A 88 3.53 -4.52 -11.31
C LEU A 88 2.52 -5.47 -10.64
N ARG A 89 1.96 -6.40 -11.40
CA ARG A 89 1.14 -7.49 -10.83
C ARG A 89 2.05 -8.62 -10.38
N ALA A 90 1.88 -9.09 -9.15
CA ALA A 90 2.72 -10.12 -8.51
C ALA A 90 1.88 -11.25 -7.90
#